data_AF-A0A0F9EIM0-F1
#
_entry.id   AF-A0A0F9EIM0-F1
#
_cell.length_a   1.000
_cell.length_b   1.000
_cell.length_c   1.000
_cell.angle_alpha   90.00
_cell.angle_beta   90.00
_cell.angle_gamma   90.00
#
_symmetry.space_group_name_H-M   'P 1'
#
loop_
_entity.id
_entity.type
_entity.pdbx_description
1 polymer ?
#
loop_
_entity_poly.entity_id
_entity_poly.type
_entity_poly.pdbx_seq_one_letter_code
_entity_poly.pdbx_strand_id
1 'polypeptide(L)'
;MAWGETGVWIDGTENAPLYQDLLDDAAARPARDAERKKIVRPSEMPWEMSRQGLLKHLINEQMNTRMETVDAYMQIIPPGSKSGKHRHLAEECLYVL
;
A
#
# COMPACT_ATOMS: atom_id res chain seq x y z
N MET A 1 -12.60 39.61 20.91
CA MET A 1 -13.55 38.83 20.08
C MET A 1 -12.94 37.46 19.83
N ALA A 2 -13.72 36.37 19.95
CA ALA A 2 -13.27 34.98 19.90
C ALA A 2 -12.76 34.49 18.52
N TRP A 3 -12.32 35.41 17.65
CA TRP A 3 -12.06 35.16 16.23
C TRP A 3 -10.77 35.82 15.74
N GLY A 4 -9.86 36.26 16.61
CA GLY A 4 -8.58 36.87 16.18
C GLY A 4 -7.73 35.94 15.31
N GLU A 5 -7.83 34.63 15.55
CA GLU A 5 -7.12 33.61 14.77
C GLU A 5 -7.65 33.48 13.34
N THR A 6 -8.92 33.84 13.05
CA THR A 6 -9.52 33.57 11.73
C THR A 6 -8.73 34.22 10.59
N GLY A 7 -8.09 35.37 10.84
CA GLY A 7 -7.23 36.03 9.86
C GLY A 7 -6.01 35.20 9.46
N VAL A 8 -5.50 34.34 10.35
CA VAL A 8 -4.42 33.38 10.05
C VAL A 8 -4.96 32.16 9.31
N TRP A 9 -6.13 31.65 9.71
CA TRP A 9 -6.74 30.46 9.09
C TRP A 9 -7.22 30.68 7.66
N ILE A 10 -7.61 31.91 7.31
CA ILE A 10 -8.08 32.28 5.96
C ILE A 10 -6.99 32.91 5.10
N ASP A 11 -5.74 32.96 5.59
CA ASP A 11 -4.62 33.48 4.82
C ASP A 11 -4.31 32.55 3.64
N GLY A 12 -4.01 33.14 2.48
CA GLY A 12 -3.84 32.43 1.21
C GLY A 12 -4.94 32.72 0.19
N THR A 13 -4.55 32.76 -1.09
CA THR A 13 -5.44 33.05 -2.22
C THR A 13 -5.57 31.88 -3.20
N GLU A 14 -4.89 30.78 -2.91
CA GLU A 14 -4.90 29.60 -3.77
C GLU A 14 -6.28 28.95 -3.77
N ASN A 15 -6.80 28.70 -4.96
CA ASN A 15 -8.04 27.96 -5.16
C ASN A 15 -7.74 26.78 -6.07
N ALA A 16 -8.11 25.58 -5.62
CA ALA A 16 -7.88 24.34 -6.35
C ALA A 16 -9.14 23.45 -6.28
N PRO A 17 -9.45 22.69 -7.36
CA PRO A 17 -10.63 21.84 -7.43
C PRO A 17 -10.47 20.52 -6.67
N LEU A 18 -9.79 20.52 -5.51
CA LEU A 18 -9.37 19.30 -4.79
C LEU A 18 -10.51 18.30 -4.57
N TYR A 19 -11.70 18.79 -4.23
CA TYR A 19 -12.86 17.92 -4.04
C TYR A 19 -13.44 17.40 -5.36
N GLN A 20 -13.49 18.23 -6.40
CA GLN A 20 -13.93 17.80 -7.72
C GLN A 20 -12.97 16.75 -8.29
N ASP A 21 -11.66 16.92 -8.11
CA ASP A 21 -10.64 15.95 -8.51
C ASP A 21 -10.85 14.58 -7.82
N LEU A 22 -11.21 14.58 -6.53
CA LEU A 22 -11.56 13.36 -5.79
C LEU A 22 -12.82 12.69 -6.35
N LEU A 23 -13.83 13.47 -6.73
CA LEU A 23 -15.05 12.94 -7.34
C LEU A 23 -14.77 12.33 -8.71
N ASP A 24 -13.92 12.99 -9.51
CA ASP A 24 -13.55 12.54 -10.84
C ASP A 24 -12.70 11.25 -10.77
N ASP A 25 -11.74 11.15 -9.84
CA ASP A 25 -11.00 9.89 -9.59
C ASP A 25 -11.96 8.77 -9.16
N ALA A 26 -12.87 9.05 -8.23
CA ALA A 26 -13.85 8.07 -7.76
C ALA A 26 -14.77 7.58 -8.90
N ALA A 27 -15.19 8.48 -9.79
CA ALA A 27 -16.00 8.14 -10.96
C ALA A 27 -15.23 7.30 -11.99
N ALA A 28 -13.92 7.56 -12.18
CA ALA A 28 -13.07 6.84 -13.11
C ALA A 28 -12.53 5.49 -12.56
N ARG A 29 -12.45 5.34 -11.23
CA ARG A 29 -11.89 4.17 -10.54
C ARG A 29 -12.48 2.82 -11.01
N PRO A 30 -13.80 2.65 -11.26
CA PRO A 30 -14.34 1.38 -11.72
C PRO A 30 -13.74 0.89 -13.05
N ALA A 31 -13.53 1.80 -14.01
CA ALA A 31 -12.93 1.47 -15.30
C ALA A 31 -11.46 1.08 -15.15
N ARG A 32 -10.69 1.88 -14.39
CA ARG A 32 -9.28 1.57 -14.06
C ARG A 32 -9.14 0.21 -13.37
N ASP A 33 -9.97 -0.05 -12.37
CA ASP A 33 -9.89 -1.29 -11.60
C ASP A 33 -10.33 -2.50 -12.43
N ALA A 34 -11.19 -2.33 -13.46
CA ALA A 34 -11.58 -3.41 -14.38
C ALA A 34 -10.38 -4.06 -15.07
N GLU A 35 -9.32 -3.30 -15.31
CA GLU A 35 -8.10 -3.75 -16.00
C GLU A 35 -7.10 -4.46 -15.06
N ARG A 36 -7.33 -4.41 -13.74
CA ARG A 36 -6.40 -4.89 -12.72
C ARG A 36 -6.70 -6.31 -12.25
N LYS A 37 -5.64 -7.04 -11.89
CA LYS A 37 -5.76 -8.43 -11.43
C LYS A 37 -6.50 -8.53 -10.09
N LYS A 38 -7.48 -9.43 -10.03
CA LYS A 38 -8.20 -9.83 -8.80
C LYS A 38 -7.68 -11.13 -8.19
N ILE A 39 -7.05 -11.97 -9.00
CA ILE A 39 -6.54 -13.28 -8.59
C ILE A 39 -5.07 -13.32 -8.97
N VAL A 40 -4.23 -13.63 -7.99
CA VAL A 40 -2.81 -13.92 -8.17
C VAL A 40 -2.61 -15.40 -7.91
N ARG A 41 -1.97 -16.10 -8.85
CA ARG A 41 -1.63 -17.52 -8.73
C ARG A 41 -0.22 -17.67 -8.16
N PRO A 42 0.06 -18.75 -7.41
CA PRO A 42 1.40 -18.98 -6.85
C PRO A 42 2.52 -18.98 -7.90
N SER A 43 2.28 -19.43 -9.13
CA SER A 43 3.30 -19.48 -10.17
C SER A 43 3.71 -18.11 -10.74
N GLU A 44 2.98 -17.03 -10.43
CA GLU A 44 3.24 -15.70 -10.98
C GLU A 44 4.36 -14.96 -10.24
N MET A 45 4.72 -15.38 -9.02
CA MET A 45 5.78 -14.76 -8.24
C MET A 45 6.88 -15.76 -7.85
N PRO A 46 8.16 -15.37 -8.00
CA PRO A 46 9.28 -16.22 -7.63
C PRO A 46 9.43 -16.31 -6.11
N TRP A 47 10.17 -17.35 -5.69
CA TRP A 47 10.79 -17.33 -4.38
C TRP A 47 12.08 -16.50 -4.43
N GLU A 48 12.26 -15.64 -3.44
CA GLU A 48 13.43 -14.77 -3.30
C GLU A 48 14.19 -15.14 -2.02
N MET A 49 15.49 -15.40 -2.15
CA MET A 49 16.36 -15.50 -0.98
C MET A 49 16.81 -14.09 -0.59
N SER A 50 16.26 -13.56 0.49
CA SER A 50 16.57 -12.21 0.99
C SER A 50 17.24 -12.27 2.37
N ARG A 51 17.69 -11.10 2.86
CA ARG A 51 18.24 -10.99 4.23
C ARG A 51 17.20 -11.27 5.30
N GLN A 52 15.90 -11.19 4.97
CA GLN A 52 14.79 -11.47 5.87
C GLN A 52 14.46 -12.97 5.93
N GLY A 53 14.92 -13.77 4.97
CA GLY A 53 14.59 -15.18 4.84
C GLY A 53 14.22 -15.54 3.41
N LEU A 54 13.58 -16.69 3.23
CA LEU A 54 13.02 -17.08 1.94
C LEU A 54 11.63 -16.44 1.82
N LEU A 55 11.49 -15.48 0.90
CA LEU A 55 10.28 -14.69 0.71
C LEU A 55 9.56 -15.09 -0.57
N LYS A 56 8.25 -14.92 -0.57
CA LYS A 56 7.44 -14.91 -1.79
C LYS A 56 6.35 -13.88 -1.68
N HIS A 57 6.43 -12.87 -2.53
CA HIS A 57 5.39 -11.85 -2.62
C HIS A 57 4.08 -12.49 -3.09
N LEU A 58 3.02 -12.21 -2.35
CA LEU A 58 1.64 -12.50 -2.73
C LEU A 58 1.04 -11.29 -3.46
N ILE A 59 1.35 -10.09 -2.96
CA ILE A 59 0.99 -8.80 -3.55
C ILE A 59 2.15 -7.84 -3.31
N ASN A 60 2.51 -7.07 -4.34
CA ASN A 60 3.32 -5.86 -4.21
C ASN A 60 2.87 -4.80 -5.23
N GLU A 61 3.30 -3.56 -5.04
CA GLU A 61 2.96 -2.41 -5.88
C GLU A 61 3.20 -2.62 -7.40
N GLN A 62 4.15 -3.48 -7.78
CA GLN A 62 4.55 -3.71 -9.18
C GLN A 62 3.66 -4.75 -9.89
N MET A 63 2.75 -5.42 -9.17
CA MET A 63 1.95 -6.53 -9.71
C MET A 63 0.65 -6.11 -10.40
N ASN A 64 0.34 -4.80 -10.45
CA ASN A 64 -0.90 -4.23 -11.01
C ASN A 64 -2.17 -4.98 -10.54
N THR A 65 -2.23 -5.26 -9.23
CA THR A 65 -3.41 -5.86 -8.59
C THR A 65 -4.40 -4.78 -8.17
N ARG A 66 -5.64 -5.17 -7.86
CA ARG A 66 -6.63 -4.24 -7.29
C ARG A 66 -6.33 -3.78 -5.86
N MET A 67 -5.45 -4.47 -5.14
CA MET A 67 -5.06 -4.08 -3.80
C MET A 67 -3.95 -3.02 -3.90
N GLU A 68 -4.24 -1.80 -3.45
CA GLU A 68 -3.33 -0.65 -3.54
C GLU A 68 -2.64 -0.30 -2.21
N THR A 69 -3.15 -0.80 -1.09
CA THR A 69 -2.78 -0.32 0.26
C THR A 69 -2.07 -1.35 1.11
N VAL A 70 -1.89 -2.58 0.61
CA VAL A 70 -1.30 -3.68 1.36
C VAL A 70 -0.29 -4.40 0.48
N ASP A 71 0.94 -4.46 0.97
CA ASP A 71 1.93 -5.42 0.49
C ASP A 71 1.88 -6.67 1.37
N ALA A 72 1.92 -7.83 0.73
CA ALA A 72 1.84 -9.12 1.41
C ALA A 72 2.86 -10.09 0.86
N TYR A 73 3.54 -10.82 1.74
CA TYR A 73 4.49 -11.85 1.37
C TYR A 73 4.44 -13.02 2.36
N MET A 74 4.77 -14.20 1.87
CA MET A 74 5.08 -15.36 2.71
C MET A 74 6.56 -15.30 3.08
N GLN A 75 6.87 -15.59 4.33
CA GLN A 75 8.23 -15.71 4.83
C GLN A 75 8.44 -17.12 5.40
N ILE A 76 9.50 -17.78 4.95
CA ILE A 76 9.93 -19.07 5.50
C ILE A 76 11.26 -18.88 6.23
N ILE A 77 11.26 -19.26 7.51
CA ILE A 77 12.46 -19.29 8.36
C ILE A 77 12.75 -20.74 8.70
N PRO A 78 13.91 -21.30 8.28
CA PRO A 78 14.27 -22.67 8.61
C PRO A 78 14.38 -22.92 10.12
N PRO A 79 14.17 -24.16 10.60
CA PRO A 79 14.35 -24.53 12.00
C PRO A 79 15.74 -24.13 12.54
N GLY A 80 15.78 -23.53 13.73
CA GLY A 80 17.02 -23.07 14.36
C GLY A 80 17.63 -21.81 13.75
N SER A 81 17.02 -21.23 12.72
CA SER A 81 17.44 -19.98 12.09
C SER A 81 16.67 -18.77 12.63
N LYS A 82 16.99 -17.59 12.11
CA LYS A 82 16.29 -16.32 12.37
C LYS A 82 16.35 -15.44 11.12
N SER A 83 15.35 -14.56 10.97
CA SER A 83 15.42 -13.50 9.97
C SER A 83 16.52 -12.50 10.31
N GLY A 84 17.02 -11.79 9.31
CA GLY A 84 17.86 -10.61 9.52
C GLY A 84 17.11 -9.50 10.26
N LYS A 85 17.86 -8.61 10.92
CA LYS A 85 17.30 -7.43 11.57
C LYS A 85 16.83 -6.41 10.53
N HIS A 86 15.63 -5.88 10.69
CA HIS A 86 15.03 -4.87 9.82
C HIS A 86 13.98 -4.07 10.60
N ARG A 87 13.49 -2.99 10.01
CA ARG A 87 12.40 -2.16 10.54
C ARG A 87 11.48 -1.79 9.38
N HIS A 88 10.19 -1.72 9.68
CA HIS A 88 9.16 -1.26 8.76
C HIS A 88 8.61 0.07 9.26
N LEU A 89 8.26 0.95 8.32
CA LEU A 89 7.54 2.19 8.63
C LEU A 89 6.03 1.93 8.70
N ALA A 90 5.54 0.98 7.90
CA ALA A 90 4.13 0.62 7.82
C ALA A 90 3.69 -0.28 8.98
N GLU A 91 2.38 -0.32 9.22
CA GLU A 91 1.77 -1.31 10.09
C GLU A 91 1.99 -2.72 9.52
N GLU A 92 2.25 -3.69 10.39
CA GLU A 92 2.51 -5.08 9.98
C GLU A 92 1.57 -6.02 10.75
N CYS A 93 0.93 -6.94 10.01
CA CYS A 93 0.14 -8.02 10.57
C CYS A 93 0.80 -9.35 10.20
N LEU A 94 1.03 -10.21 11.21
CA LEU A 94 1.67 -11.50 11.02
C LEU A 94 0.65 -12.62 11.27
N TYR A 95 0.52 -13.51 10.30
CA TYR A 95 -0.26 -14.75 10.43
C TYR A 95 0.68 -15.95 10.39
N VAL A 96 0.74 -16.71 11.48
CA VAL A 96 1.58 -17.91 11.59
C VAL A 96 0.77 -19.11 11.10
N LEU A 97 1.24 -19.72 10.01
CA LEU A 97 0.66 -20.90 9.36
C LEU A 97 1.21 -22.22 9.91
#